data_AF-A0A831PA16-F1
#
_entry.id   AF-A0A831PA16-F1
#
_cell.length_a   1.000
_cell.length_b   1.000
_cell.length_c   1.000
_cell.angle_alpha   90.00
_cell.angle_beta   90.00
_cell.angle_gamma   90.00
#
_symmetry.space_group_name_H-M   'P 1'
#
loop_
_entity.id
_entity.type
_entity.pdbx_description
1 polymer ?
#
loop_
_entity_poly.entity_id
_entity_poly.type
_entity_poly.pdbx_seq_one_letter_code
_entity_poly.pdbx_strand_id
1 'polypeptide(L)'
;MSDLLKRNMAPLGQKAWDEIDEQARSTLRGNLSARKLVDFDGPFGWTRSAVNLGRVNLDQADNPVQGIRWGLRQIQPLLEARVDFTLSMEELEHLERGVRNPDLAPLETACRQASHFEETAIYHGIEAAGINGIIPSSPHPAVEFQSLPEGFMEGVEAAILTLQQEGIGGPYHMV
;
A
#
# COMPACT_ATOMS: atom_id res chain seq x y z
N MET A 1 23.14 15.88 -8.65
CA MET A 1 22.49 14.95 -7.71
C MET A 1 22.04 13.73 -8.50
N SER A 2 22.47 12.53 -8.13
CA SER A 2 22.07 11.30 -8.82
C SER A 2 20.57 11.08 -8.61
N ASP A 3 19.78 11.11 -9.68
CA ASP A 3 18.42 10.57 -9.66
C ASP A 3 18.50 9.08 -9.31
N LEU A 4 17.83 8.65 -8.24
CA LEU A 4 17.82 7.25 -7.80
C LEU A 4 17.20 6.34 -8.88
N LEU A 5 16.19 6.84 -9.59
CA LEU A 5 15.46 6.10 -10.62
C LEU A 5 16.22 6.03 -11.95
N LYS A 6 17.25 6.86 -12.12
CA LYS A 6 18.13 6.89 -13.31
C LYS A 6 17.36 6.93 -14.64
N ARG A 7 16.22 7.64 -14.68
CA ARG A 7 15.35 7.67 -15.87
C ARG A 7 16.06 8.23 -17.11
N ASN A 8 16.99 9.16 -16.87
CA ASN A 8 17.83 9.77 -17.89
C ASN A 8 18.86 8.83 -18.54
N MET A 9 19.09 7.64 -17.97
CA MET A 9 19.97 6.62 -18.57
C MET A 9 19.23 5.69 -19.52
N ALA A 10 17.89 5.64 -19.45
CA ALA A 10 17.10 4.85 -20.38
C ALA A 10 17.09 5.53 -21.75
N PRO A 11 17.23 4.77 -22.85
CA PRO A 11 17.22 5.31 -24.21
C PRO A 11 15.80 5.64 -24.69
N LEU A 12 15.01 6.36 -23.89
CA LEU A 12 13.61 6.68 -24.15
C LEU A 12 13.41 8.19 -24.34
N GLY A 13 12.60 8.56 -25.33
CA GLY A 13 12.14 9.93 -25.52
C GLY A 13 11.12 10.34 -24.45
N GLN A 14 10.87 11.65 -24.31
CA GLN A 14 9.90 12.18 -23.34
C GLN A 14 8.49 11.62 -23.57
N LYS A 15 8.08 11.49 -24.84
CA LYS A 15 6.76 10.98 -25.21
C LYS A 15 6.53 9.54 -24.74
N ALA A 16 7.55 8.69 -24.86
CA ALA A 16 7.49 7.31 -24.36
C ALA A 16 7.37 7.27 -22.83
N TRP A 17 8.12 8.14 -22.13
CA TRP A 17 8.03 8.26 -20.69
C TRP A 17 6.65 8.75 -20.21
N ASP A 18 6.08 9.75 -20.88
CA ASP A 18 4.76 10.29 -20.54
C ASP A 18 3.67 9.23 -20.70
N GLU A 19 3.74 8.43 -21.78
CA GLU A 19 2.81 7.32 -22.03
C GLU A 19 2.93 6.22 -20.96
N ILE A 20 4.16 5.83 -20.60
CA ILE A 20 4.42 4.86 -19.52
C ILE A 20 3.85 5.36 -18.19
N ASP A 21 4.12 6.62 -17.83
CA ASP A 21 3.66 7.18 -16.55
C ASP A 21 2.14 7.33 -16.49
N GLU A 22 1.49 7.71 -17.59
CA GLU A 22 0.03 7.82 -17.66
C GLU A 22 -0.64 6.45 -17.56
N GLN A 23 -0.14 5.45 -18.30
CA GLN A 23 -0.70 4.09 -18.24
C GLN A 23 -0.51 3.47 -16.85
N ALA A 24 0.65 3.68 -16.22
CA ALA A 24 0.91 3.23 -14.86
C ALA A 24 -0.03 3.91 -13.85
N ARG A 25 -0.19 5.24 -13.96
CA ARG A 25 -1.08 6.02 -13.09
C ARG A 25 -2.54 5.56 -13.21
N SER A 26 -3.02 5.36 -14.43
CA SER A 26 -4.37 4.85 -14.70
C SER A 26 -4.57 3.47 -14.07
N THR A 27 -3.65 2.55 -14.33
CA THR A 27 -3.73 1.18 -13.79
C THR A 27 -3.68 1.15 -12.27
N LEU A 28 -2.74 1.87 -11.65
CA LEU A 28 -2.62 1.92 -10.18
C LEU A 28 -3.87 2.51 -9.53
N ARG A 29 -4.39 3.64 -10.02
CA ARG A 29 -5.61 4.28 -9.47
C ARG A 29 -6.84 3.38 -9.57
N GLY A 30 -6.92 2.55 -10.60
CA GLY A 30 -8.01 1.59 -10.77
C GLY A 30 -7.99 0.43 -9.77
N ASN A 31 -6.82 0.09 -9.22
CA ASN A 31 -6.64 -1.10 -8.37
C ASN A 31 -6.35 -0.77 -6.88
N LEU A 32 -6.12 0.50 -6.54
CA LEU A 32 -5.79 0.94 -5.18
C LEU A 32 -7.03 1.42 -4.42
N SER A 33 -7.80 0.48 -3.86
CA SER A 33 -9.00 0.77 -3.07
C SER A 33 -8.71 1.27 -1.66
N ALA A 34 -7.71 0.72 -0.97
CA ALA A 34 -7.36 1.09 0.39
C ALA A 34 -7.02 2.57 0.53
N ARG A 35 -6.42 3.16 -0.52
CA ARG A 35 -6.07 4.58 -0.56
C ARG A 35 -7.27 5.54 -0.52
N LYS A 36 -8.49 5.04 -0.77
CA LYS A 36 -9.73 5.83 -0.62
C LYS A 36 -10.28 5.79 0.81
N LEU A 37 -9.78 4.88 1.64
CA LEU A 37 -10.21 4.67 3.02
C LEU A 37 -9.25 5.29 4.04
N VAL A 38 -7.94 5.15 3.79
CA VAL A 38 -6.90 5.51 4.77
C VAL A 38 -6.33 6.91 4.52
N ASP A 39 -5.88 7.54 5.59
CA ASP A 39 -5.15 8.81 5.51
C ASP A 39 -3.75 8.63 4.96
N PHE A 40 -3.23 9.70 4.35
CA PHE A 40 -1.86 9.78 3.86
C PHE A 40 -1.06 10.81 4.62
N ASP A 41 0.11 10.40 5.11
CA ASP A 41 1.10 11.29 5.70
C ASP A 41 2.42 11.10 4.93
N GLY A 42 2.86 12.14 4.21
CA GLY A 42 4.01 12.09 3.29
C GLY A 42 3.79 12.82 1.96
N PRO A 43 4.70 12.68 0.98
CA PRO A 43 5.88 11.81 0.97
C PRO A 43 7.04 12.37 1.81
N PHE A 44 7.73 11.50 2.54
CA PHE A 44 8.88 11.89 3.39
C PHE A 44 10.25 11.83 2.70
N GLY A 45 10.29 11.33 1.47
CA GLY A 45 11.51 11.15 0.70
C GLY A 45 12.31 9.90 1.08
N TRP A 46 13.38 9.65 0.30
CA TRP A 46 14.17 8.42 0.33
C TRP A 46 14.98 8.18 1.60
N THR A 47 15.20 9.21 2.42
CA THR A 47 16.06 9.11 3.62
C THR A 47 15.30 8.66 4.86
N ARG A 48 13.96 8.66 4.84
CA ARG A 48 13.17 8.13 5.96
C ARG A 48 13.23 6.60 5.92
N SER A 49 13.61 5.99 7.03
CA SER A 49 13.72 4.52 7.15
C SER A 49 12.66 3.90 8.06
N ALA A 50 12.03 4.69 8.92
CA ALA A 50 11.02 4.20 9.86
C ALA A 50 10.05 5.31 10.33
N VAL A 51 8.95 4.89 10.94
CA VAL A 51 8.00 5.73 11.68
C VAL A 51 8.17 5.46 13.17
N ASN A 52 8.31 6.51 13.99
CA ASN A 52 8.40 6.38 15.44
C ASN A 52 7.00 6.09 16.01
N LEU A 53 6.85 4.98 16.75
CA LEU A 53 5.57 4.60 17.37
C LEU A 53 5.35 5.22 18.76
N GLY A 54 6.35 5.97 19.28
CA GLY A 54 6.25 6.70 20.54
C GLY A 54 6.28 5.83 21.80
N ARG A 55 6.49 4.52 21.67
CA ARG A 55 6.55 3.56 22.78
C ARG A 55 7.97 3.08 23.04
N VAL A 56 8.24 2.63 24.26
CA VAL A 56 9.49 1.99 24.67
C VAL A 56 9.16 0.68 25.37
N ASN A 57 9.87 -0.39 25.02
CA ASN A 57 9.77 -1.66 25.72
C ASN A 57 10.97 -1.81 26.66
N LEU A 58 10.73 -1.67 27.98
CA LEU A 58 11.73 -1.75 29.04
C LEU A 58 11.91 -3.18 29.62
N ASP A 59 11.19 -4.16 29.09
CA ASP A 59 11.11 -5.53 29.64
C ASP A 59 12.20 -6.44 29.05
N GLN A 60 13.44 -5.94 29.05
CA GLN A 60 14.58 -6.70 28.55
C GLN A 60 15.08 -7.66 29.63
N ALA A 61 14.95 -8.97 29.34
CA ALA A 61 15.28 -10.04 30.29
C ALA A 61 16.78 -10.08 30.64
N ASP A 62 17.64 -9.82 29.67
CA ASP A 62 19.09 -9.88 29.82
C ASP A 62 19.66 -8.48 30.10
N ASN A 63 19.78 -8.16 31.39
CA ASN A 63 20.40 -6.93 31.82
C ASN A 63 21.91 -7.15 32.07
N PRO A 64 22.79 -6.50 31.30
CA PRO A 64 24.23 -6.68 31.47
C PRO A 64 24.76 -6.09 32.79
N VAL A 65 24.01 -5.16 33.42
CA VAL A 65 24.44 -4.47 34.64
C VAL A 65 23.29 -4.38 35.63
N GLN A 66 23.49 -4.90 36.83
CA GLN A 66 22.49 -4.82 37.90
C GLN A 66 22.11 -3.37 38.23
N GLY A 67 20.81 -3.14 38.46
CA GLY A 67 20.27 -1.84 38.87
C GLY A 67 19.91 -0.88 37.72
N ILE A 68 20.20 -1.22 36.47
CA ILE A 68 19.81 -0.41 35.30
C ILE A 68 18.49 -0.93 34.71
N ARG A 69 17.59 -0.06 34.23
CA ARG A 69 16.49 -0.47 33.34
C ARG A 69 16.75 0.11 31.96
N TRP A 70 16.65 -0.72 30.94
CA TRP A 70 16.90 -0.31 29.55
C TRP A 70 15.84 -0.91 28.64
N GLY A 71 15.69 -0.33 27.45
CA GLY A 71 14.69 -0.76 26.50
C GLY A 71 14.86 -0.15 25.12
N LEU A 72 14.18 -0.74 24.14
CA LEU A 72 14.20 -0.26 22.76
C LEU A 72 12.97 0.59 22.48
N ARG A 73 13.19 1.70 21.77
CA ARG A 73 12.08 2.48 21.20
C ARG A 73 11.45 1.69 20.08
N GLN A 74 10.12 1.62 20.09
CA GLN A 74 9.36 0.96 19.04
C GLN A 74 9.27 1.86 17.82
N ILE A 75 9.59 1.29 16.66
CA ILE A 75 9.52 1.93 15.36
C ILE A 75 8.81 0.98 14.39
N GLN A 76 8.17 1.53 13.37
CA GLN A 76 7.68 0.80 12.21
C GLN A 76 8.66 1.03 11.06
N PRO A 77 9.47 0.04 10.65
CA PRO A 77 10.33 0.17 9.48
C PRO A 77 9.49 0.45 8.23
N LEU A 78 10.01 1.30 7.33
CA LEU A 78 9.44 1.45 6.01
C LEU A 78 9.84 0.28 5.14
N LEU A 79 8.90 -0.23 4.35
CA LEU A 79 9.13 -1.30 3.40
C LEU A 79 9.47 -0.70 2.02
N GLU A 80 10.47 -1.27 1.36
CA GLU A 80 10.80 -0.96 -0.03
C GLU A 80 10.37 -2.12 -0.92
N ALA A 81 9.41 -1.88 -1.81
CA ALA A 81 8.95 -2.84 -2.81
C ALA A 81 9.45 -2.44 -4.19
N ARG A 82 9.86 -3.44 -4.98
CA ARG A 82 10.28 -3.26 -6.37
C ARG A 82 9.58 -4.29 -7.24
N VAL A 83 9.02 -3.84 -8.36
CA VAL A 83 8.38 -4.70 -9.34
C VAL A 83 9.00 -4.38 -10.70
N ASP A 84 9.78 -5.31 -11.21
CA ASP A 84 10.47 -5.16 -12.49
C ASP A 84 9.54 -5.55 -13.64
N PHE A 85 9.71 -4.88 -14.77
CA PHE A 85 9.01 -5.19 -16.02
C PHE A 85 9.89 -4.89 -17.22
N THR A 86 9.53 -5.49 -18.36
CA THR A 86 10.27 -5.35 -19.62
C THR A 86 9.32 -4.90 -20.71
N LEU A 87 9.72 -3.90 -21.49
CA LEU A 87 8.97 -3.39 -22.64
C LEU A 87 9.78 -3.59 -23.94
N SER A 88 9.08 -3.73 -25.05
CA SER A 88 9.70 -3.75 -26.38
C SER A 88 10.15 -2.34 -26.78
N MET A 89 11.43 -2.19 -27.12
CA MET A 89 11.95 -0.91 -27.61
C MET A 89 11.30 -0.51 -28.93
N GLU A 90 11.10 -1.47 -29.84
CA GLU A 90 10.42 -1.26 -31.13
C GLU A 90 9.01 -0.69 -30.93
N GLU A 91 8.28 -1.22 -29.96
CA GLU A 91 6.91 -0.76 -29.68
C GLU A 91 6.88 0.66 -29.14
N LEU A 92 7.84 1.01 -28.28
CA LEU A 92 7.98 2.37 -27.77
C LEU A 92 8.40 3.36 -28.88
N GLU A 93 9.20 2.93 -29.86
CA GLU A 93 9.50 3.76 -31.02
C GLU A 93 8.29 4.01 -31.92
N HIS A 94 7.32 3.08 -31.97
CA HIS A 94 6.08 3.29 -32.73
C HIS A 94 5.27 4.50 -32.20
N LEU A 95 5.43 4.87 -30.93
CA LEU A 95 4.82 6.08 -30.37
C LEU A 95 5.29 7.34 -31.09
N GLU A 96 6.58 7.43 -31.40
CA GLU A 96 7.13 8.57 -32.16
C GLU A 96 6.57 8.61 -33.59
N ARG A 97 6.21 7.45 -34.14
CA ARG A 97 5.56 7.32 -35.46
C ARG A 97 4.04 7.58 -35.42
N GLY A 98 3.46 7.81 -34.24
CA GLY A 98 2.07 8.21 -34.07
C GLY A 98 1.10 7.09 -33.68
N VAL A 99 1.59 5.91 -33.30
CA VAL A 99 0.75 4.89 -32.66
C VAL A 99 0.12 5.47 -31.39
N ARG A 100 -1.16 5.16 -31.17
CA ARG A 100 -1.96 5.65 -30.04
C ARG A 100 -2.27 4.59 -28.98
N ASN A 101 -1.92 3.35 -29.26
CA ASN A 101 -2.22 2.22 -28.39
C ASN A 101 -1.02 1.25 -28.40
N PRO A 102 0.10 1.65 -27.79
CA PRO A 102 1.25 0.77 -27.66
C PRO A 102 0.92 -0.44 -26.78
N ASP A 103 1.53 -1.60 -27.05
CA ASP A 103 1.44 -2.74 -26.13
C ASP A 103 2.27 -2.49 -24.87
N LEU A 104 1.58 -2.12 -23.78
CA LEU A 104 2.14 -1.91 -22.44
C LEU A 104 1.63 -2.95 -21.43
N ALA A 105 1.14 -4.11 -21.88
CA ALA A 105 0.64 -5.16 -20.99
C ALA A 105 1.63 -5.60 -19.89
N PRO A 106 2.97 -5.65 -20.12
CA PRO A 106 3.92 -5.93 -19.04
C PRO A 106 3.92 -4.88 -17.92
N LEU A 107 3.79 -3.59 -18.28
CA LEU A 107 3.70 -2.48 -17.32
C LEU A 107 2.41 -2.58 -16.50
N GLU A 108 1.28 -2.85 -17.15
CA GLU A 108 0.00 -3.03 -16.45
C GLU A 108 0.05 -4.19 -15.45
N THR A 109 0.68 -5.29 -15.84
CA THR A 109 0.84 -6.47 -14.99
C THR A 109 1.68 -6.13 -13.76
N ALA A 110 2.80 -5.43 -13.94
CA ALA A 110 3.63 -4.96 -12.83
C ALA A 110 2.87 -3.98 -11.91
N CYS A 111 2.08 -3.06 -12.48
CA CYS A 111 1.24 -2.15 -11.70
C CYS A 111 0.19 -2.90 -10.87
N ARG A 112 -0.48 -3.91 -11.44
CA ARG A 112 -1.45 -4.76 -10.73
C ARG A 112 -0.80 -5.55 -9.60
N GLN A 113 0.41 -6.07 -9.81
CA GLN A 113 1.19 -6.74 -8.76
C GLN A 113 1.54 -5.78 -7.62
N ALA A 114 2.03 -4.58 -7.97
CA ALA A 114 2.37 -3.55 -6.98
C ALA A 114 1.14 -3.12 -6.17
N SER A 115 0.00 -2.85 -6.82
CA SER A 115 -1.23 -2.49 -6.12
C SER A 115 -1.75 -3.63 -5.24
N HIS A 116 -1.74 -4.87 -5.74
CA HIS A 116 -2.20 -6.01 -4.96
C HIS A 116 -1.33 -6.25 -3.71
N PHE A 117 -0.01 -6.05 -3.84
CA PHE A 117 0.90 -6.12 -2.71
C PHE A 117 0.58 -5.06 -1.64
N GLU A 118 0.31 -3.81 -2.06
CA GLU A 118 -0.07 -2.73 -1.14
C GLU A 118 -1.43 -2.99 -0.46
N GLU A 119 -2.45 -3.38 -1.23
CA GLU A 119 -3.78 -3.72 -0.68
C GLU A 119 -3.68 -4.86 0.33
N THR A 120 -2.89 -5.89 0.03
CA THR A 120 -2.65 -7.02 0.94
C THR A 120 -1.98 -6.54 2.23
N ALA A 121 -0.96 -5.68 2.12
CA ALA A 121 -0.27 -5.12 3.28
C ALA A 121 -1.21 -4.31 4.18
N ILE A 122 -2.14 -3.54 3.60
CA ILE A 122 -3.07 -2.71 4.36
C ILE A 122 -4.20 -3.54 4.98
N TYR A 123 -4.84 -4.43 4.22
CA TYR A 123 -5.98 -5.20 4.73
C TYR A 123 -5.59 -6.39 5.60
N HIS A 124 -4.60 -7.17 5.18
CA HIS A 124 -4.22 -8.42 5.82
C HIS A 124 -2.94 -8.29 6.65
N GLY A 125 -2.08 -7.33 6.33
CA GLY A 125 -0.79 -7.16 6.99
C GLY A 125 0.31 -8.00 6.35
N ILE A 126 1.53 -7.75 6.78
CA ILE A 126 2.73 -8.52 6.44
C ILE A 126 3.53 -8.67 7.74
N GLU A 127 3.42 -9.83 8.38
CA GLU A 127 4.07 -10.11 9.66
C GLU A 127 5.59 -9.91 9.59
N ALA A 128 6.22 -10.38 8.51
CA ALA A 128 7.66 -10.21 8.29
C ALA A 128 8.11 -8.73 8.19
N ALA A 129 7.19 -7.82 7.85
CA ALA A 129 7.42 -6.38 7.82
C ALA A 129 6.94 -5.66 9.10
N GLY A 130 6.41 -6.40 10.08
CA GLY A 130 5.78 -5.85 11.28
C GLY A 130 4.52 -5.05 10.99
N ILE A 131 3.87 -5.26 9.85
CA ILE A 131 2.64 -4.55 9.47
C ILE A 131 1.44 -5.40 9.87
N ASN A 132 0.60 -4.90 10.77
CA ASN A 132 -0.68 -5.51 11.09
C ASN A 132 -1.77 -4.92 10.19
N GLY A 133 -2.51 -5.77 9.48
CA GLY A 133 -3.58 -5.32 8.58
C GLY A 133 -4.84 -4.88 9.33
N ILE A 134 -5.72 -4.16 8.63
CA ILE A 134 -7.02 -3.69 9.13
C ILE A 134 -7.86 -4.87 9.67
N ILE A 135 -7.94 -5.97 8.93
CA ILE A 135 -8.78 -7.13 9.26
C ILE A 135 -8.31 -7.81 10.56
N PRO A 136 -7.04 -8.28 10.68
CA PRO A 136 -6.59 -8.91 11.91
C PRO A 136 -6.45 -7.95 13.10
N SER A 137 -6.41 -6.63 12.86
CA SER A 137 -6.34 -5.63 13.94
C SER A 137 -7.72 -5.24 14.49
N SER A 138 -8.82 -5.67 13.85
CA SER A 138 -10.17 -5.38 14.34
C SER A 138 -10.39 -6.07 15.69
N PRO A 139 -10.81 -5.32 16.75
CA PRO A 139 -11.19 -5.92 18.02
C PRO A 139 -12.59 -6.55 17.97
N HIS A 140 -13.34 -6.34 16.88
CA HIS A 140 -14.71 -6.81 16.72
C HIS A 140 -14.77 -8.16 16.00
N PRO A 141 -15.71 -9.04 16.37
CA PRO A 141 -15.97 -10.26 15.64
C PRO A 141 -16.43 -9.94 14.21
N ALA A 142 -16.10 -10.81 13.26
CA ALA A 142 -16.59 -10.70 11.89
C ALA A 142 -18.12 -10.80 11.86
N VAL A 143 -18.77 -9.93 11.09
CA VAL A 143 -20.21 -9.99 10.85
C VAL A 143 -20.47 -11.05 9.76
N GLU A 144 -21.22 -12.08 10.10
CA GLU A 144 -21.59 -13.15 9.16
C GLU A 144 -22.85 -12.78 8.36
N PHE A 145 -22.83 -13.05 7.05
CA PHE A 145 -24.01 -12.92 6.19
C PHE A 145 -24.74 -14.27 6.14
N GLN A 146 -26.03 -14.30 6.53
CA GLN A 146 -26.83 -15.53 6.51
C GLN A 146 -27.14 -16.02 5.08
N SER A 147 -27.42 -15.09 4.16
CA SER A 147 -27.57 -15.35 2.72
C SER A 147 -27.30 -14.07 1.92
N LEU A 148 -26.77 -14.21 0.70
CA LEU A 148 -26.74 -13.14 -0.30
C LEU A 148 -27.85 -13.39 -1.32
N PRO A 149 -28.68 -12.39 -1.69
CA PRO A 149 -28.57 -10.97 -1.34
C PRO A 149 -29.37 -10.52 -0.09
N GLU A 150 -30.28 -11.35 0.45
CA GLU A 150 -31.27 -10.87 1.44
C GLU A 150 -30.62 -10.41 2.76
N GLY A 151 -29.62 -11.13 3.26
CA GLY A 151 -28.93 -10.82 4.51
C GLY A 151 -27.86 -9.73 4.40
N PHE A 152 -27.62 -9.17 3.20
CA PHE A 152 -26.57 -8.18 3.00
C PHE A 152 -26.85 -6.90 3.79
N MET A 153 -28.04 -6.32 3.64
CA MET A 153 -28.42 -5.06 4.28
C MET A 153 -28.39 -5.17 5.82
N GLU A 154 -28.87 -6.29 6.36
CA GLU A 154 -28.83 -6.57 7.80
C GLU A 154 -27.39 -6.67 8.30
N GLY A 155 -26.49 -7.32 7.54
CA GLY A 155 -25.08 -7.39 7.87
C GLY A 155 -24.40 -6.01 7.84
N VAL A 156 -24.72 -5.16 6.86
CA VAL A 156 -24.22 -3.77 6.80
C VAL A 156 -24.70 -2.97 8.01
N GLU A 157 -25.99 -3.07 8.35
CA GLU A 157 -26.57 -2.38 9.50
C GLU A 157 -25.90 -2.84 10.81
N ALA A 158 -25.71 -4.15 10.99
CA ALA A 158 -25.03 -4.71 12.15
C ALA A 158 -23.57 -4.20 12.26
N ALA A 159 -22.84 -4.12 11.14
CA ALA A 159 -21.48 -3.58 11.11
C ALA A 159 -21.44 -2.10 11.49
N ILE A 160 -22.34 -1.28 10.94
CA ILE A 160 -22.45 0.15 11.27
C ILE A 160 -22.82 0.34 12.74
N LEU A 161 -23.78 -0.43 13.25
CA LEU A 161 -24.21 -0.34 14.65
C LEU A 161 -23.07 -0.71 15.60
N THR A 162 -22.26 -1.72 15.26
CA THR A 162 -21.07 -2.10 16.04
C THR A 162 -20.10 -0.93 16.15
N LEU A 163 -19.81 -0.23 15.05
CA LEU A 163 -18.94 0.96 15.07
C LEU A 163 -19.55 2.10 15.89
N GLN A 164 -20.86 2.35 15.75
CA GLN A 164 -21.56 3.39 16.50
C GLN A 164 -21.57 3.13 18.01
N GLN A 165 -21.71 1.87 18.44
CA GLN A 165 -21.69 1.48 19.86
C GLN A 165 -20.34 1.77 20.52
N GLU A 166 -19.24 1.72 19.75
CA GLU A 166 -17.90 2.13 20.19
C GLU A 166 -17.63 3.64 20.03
N GLY A 167 -18.65 4.41 19.63
CA GLY A 167 -18.52 5.86 19.43
C GLY A 167 -17.75 6.27 18.18
N ILE A 168 -17.54 5.36 17.22
CA ILE A 168 -16.89 5.65 15.94
C ILE A 168 -17.93 6.30 15.03
N GLY A 169 -17.77 7.61 14.77
CA GLY A 169 -18.64 8.37 13.88
C GLY A 169 -18.31 8.16 12.41
N GLY A 170 -19.31 8.33 11.54
CA GLY A 170 -19.15 8.28 10.08
C GLY A 170 -18.47 9.53 9.48
N PRO A 171 -18.33 9.59 8.14
CA PRO A 171 -18.95 8.71 7.15
C PRO A 171 -18.32 7.30 7.09
N TYR A 172 -19.16 6.28 6.92
CA TYR A 172 -18.71 4.90 6.73
C TYR A 172 -18.52 4.59 5.26
N HIS A 173 -17.52 3.76 4.98
CA HIS A 173 -17.22 3.27 3.64
C HIS A 173 -17.23 1.75 3.65
N MET A 174 -17.73 1.17 2.56
CA MET A 174 -17.69 -0.27 2.31
C MET A 174 -16.81 -0.51 1.10
N VAL A 175 -15.86 -1.44 1.25
CA VAL A 175 -14.90 -1.86 0.22
C VAL A 175 -14.86 -3.37 0.16
#